data_AF-A0A328EIB2-F1
#
_entry.id   AF-A0A328EIB2-F1
#
_cell.length_a   1.000
_cell.length_b   1.000
_cell.length_c   1.000
_cell.angle_alpha   90.00
_cell.angle_beta   90.00
_cell.angle_gamma   90.00
#
_symmetry.space_group_name_H-M   'P 1'
#
loop_
_entity.id
_entity.type
_entity.pdbx_description
1 polymer ?
#
loop_
_entity_poly.entity_id
_entity_poly.type
_entity_poly.pdbx_seq_one_letter_code
_entity_poly.pdbx_strand_id
1 'polypeptide(L)'
;MYKISIFFRYTISKCTFTFYLSYGQKIIRYSGGCKELVVAGSGDLLLGYISGFVAQSFDLLKSIEISIDLREKSSKYYIGKTNDIIALPSDIVENTRFVINNLIKKYE
;
A
#
# COMPACT_ATOMS: atom_id res chain seq x y z
N MET A 1 -23.20 8.06 3.87
CA MET A 1 -21.83 8.63 3.88
C MET A 1 -20.97 7.74 4.77
N TYR A 2 -20.04 6.98 4.20
CA TYR A 2 -19.18 6.06 4.99
C TYR A 2 -18.03 6.86 5.62
N LYS A 3 -17.88 6.78 6.93
CA LYS A 3 -16.74 7.39 7.63
C LYS A 3 -15.61 6.38 7.66
N ILE A 4 -14.59 6.60 6.82
CA ILE A 4 -13.38 5.79 6.81
C ILE A 4 -12.37 6.47 7.73
N SER A 5 -11.95 5.78 8.78
CA SER A 5 -10.83 6.21 9.62
C SER A 5 -9.65 5.29 9.35
N ILE A 6 -8.54 5.87 8.86
CA ILE A 6 -7.29 5.16 8.61
C ILE A 6 -6.30 5.58 9.68
N PHE A 7 -5.89 4.63 10.51
CA PHE A 7 -4.84 4.85 11.51
C PHE A 7 -3.56 4.14 11.08
N PHE A 8 -2.48 4.91 10.96
CA PHE A 8 -1.16 4.38 10.69
C PHE A 8 -0.41 4.19 12.01
N ARG A 9 -0.15 2.93 12.39
CA ARG A 9 0.76 2.62 13.50
C ARG A 9 2.06 2.08 12.92
N TYR A 10 3.11 2.85 13.10
CA TYR A 10 4.46 2.45 12.72
C TYR A 10 5.23 1.95 13.94
N THR A 11 5.70 0.70 13.90
CA THR A 11 6.56 0.16 14.97
C THR A 11 7.97 -0.06 14.42
N ILE A 12 8.88 0.86 14.78
CA ILE A 12 10.28 0.88 14.28
C ILE A 12 11.01 -0.44 14.59
N SER A 13 10.74 -1.07 15.74
CA SER A 13 11.47 -2.28 16.17
C SER A 13 11.17 -3.54 15.36
N LYS A 14 10.07 -3.60 14.59
CA LYS A 14 9.68 -4.79 13.80
C LYS A 14 9.42 -4.47 12.33
N CYS A 15 9.75 -3.25 11.87
CA CYS A 15 9.41 -2.74 10.54
C CYS A 15 7.97 -3.03 10.12
N THR A 16 7.04 -3.01 11.07
CA THR A 16 5.67 -3.44 10.83
C THR A 16 4.80 -2.21 10.58
N PHE A 17 4.30 -2.10 9.36
CA PHE A 17 3.25 -1.15 9.02
C PHE A 17 1.92 -1.80 9.38
N THR A 18 1.23 -1.23 10.36
CA THR A 18 -0.13 -1.65 10.70
C THR A 18 -1.10 -0.54 10.34
N PHE A 19 -2.03 -0.83 9.43
CA PHE A 19 -3.18 0.05 9.23
C PHE A 19 -4.43 -0.57 9.85
N TYR A 20 -5.27 0.31 10.39
CA TYR A 20 -6.61 -0.02 10.85
C TYR A 20 -7.60 0.71 9.96
N LEU A 21 -8.42 -0.05 9.24
CA LEU A 21 -9.58 0.48 8.53
C LEU A 21 -10.82 0.23 9.38
N SER A 22 -11.49 1.30 9.81
CA SER A 22 -12.87 1.19 10.29
C SER A 22 -13.81 1.35 9.09
N TYR A 23 -14.49 0.26 8.73
CA TYR A 23 -15.54 0.25 7.71
C TYR A 23 -16.81 -0.36 8.33
N GLY A 24 -17.77 0.49 8.68
CA GLY A 24 -18.93 0.08 9.47
C GLY A 24 -18.50 -0.48 10.83
N GLN A 25 -18.88 -1.73 11.14
CA GLN A 25 -18.49 -2.42 12.38
C GLN A 25 -17.21 -3.27 12.26
N LYS A 26 -16.54 -3.27 11.10
CA LYS A 26 -15.33 -4.08 10.89
C LYS A 26 -14.07 -3.23 11.09
N ILE A 27 -13.12 -3.77 11.85
CA ILE A 27 -11.75 -3.27 11.93
C ILE A 27 -10.88 -4.25 11.15
N ILE A 28 -10.36 -3.81 10.01
CA ILE A 28 -9.39 -4.60 9.24
C ILE A 28 -8.00 -4.17 9.68
N ARG A 29 -7.26 -5.12 10.23
CA ARG A 29 -5.85 -4.98 10.54
C ARG A 29 -5.05 -5.67 9.45
N TYR A 30 -4.18 -4.92 8.81
CA TYR A 30 -3.13 -5.51 8.00
C TYR A 30 -1.81 -5.26 8.68
N SER A 31 -0.97 -6.28 8.72
CA SER A 31 0.38 -6.20 9.26
C SER A 31 1.33 -6.68 8.18
N GLY A 32 1.89 -5.73 7.45
CA GLY A 32 2.91 -5.96 6.42
C GLY A 32 4.22 -5.34 6.90
N GLY A 33 5.32 -6.09 6.77
CA GLY A 33 6.63 -5.62 7.20
C GLY A 33 7.51 -5.26 6.01
N CYS A 34 7.62 -3.97 5.67
CA CYS A 34 8.50 -3.49 4.60
C CYS A 34 9.30 -2.29 5.13
N LYS A 35 10.54 -2.56 5.57
CA LYS A 35 11.49 -1.56 6.10
C LYS A 35 11.81 -0.45 5.09
N GLU A 36 11.61 -0.75 3.82
CA GLU A 36 11.84 0.15 2.70
C GLU A 36 10.74 1.22 2.55
N LEU A 37 9.56 1.01 3.16
CA LEU A 37 8.41 1.92 3.05
C LEU A 37 8.34 2.97 4.17
N VAL A 38 9.40 3.06 4.98
CA VAL A 38 9.47 3.84 6.23
C VAL A 38 9.97 5.23 5.93
N VAL A 39 9.17 5.95 5.15
CA VAL A 39 9.55 7.25 4.62
C VAL A 39 8.33 8.16 4.55
N ALA A 40 8.57 9.47 4.67
CA ALA A 40 7.54 10.48 4.45
C ALA A 40 6.89 10.31 3.05
N GLY A 41 5.58 10.55 2.96
CA GLY A 41 4.82 10.37 1.71
C GLY A 41 4.39 8.93 1.39
N SER A 42 4.89 7.91 2.10
CA SER A 42 4.47 6.51 1.90
C SER A 42 2.97 6.28 2.20
N GLY A 43 2.41 7.06 3.12
CA GLY A 43 0.97 7.06 3.42
C GLY A 43 0.14 7.77 2.33
N ASP A 44 0.63 8.91 1.82
CA ASP A 44 -0.03 9.67 0.76
C ASP A 44 -0.11 8.85 -0.53
N LEU A 45 0.97 8.14 -0.86
CA LEU A 45 1.01 7.22 -1.99
C LEU A 45 -0.04 6.11 -1.86
N LEU A 46 -0.15 5.51 -0.68
CA LEU A 46 -1.14 4.46 -0.42
C LEU A 46 -2.56 4.99 -0.60
N LEU A 47 -2.86 6.19 -0.09
CA LEU A 47 -4.17 6.81 -0.27
C LEU A 47 -4.46 7.15 -1.74
N GLY A 48 -3.44 7.58 -2.48
CA GLY A 48 -3.50 7.78 -3.93
C GLY A 48 -3.90 6.50 -4.67
N TYR A 49 -3.28 5.36 -4.35
CA TYR A 49 -3.66 4.07 -4.94
C TYR A 49 -5.09 3.65 -4.57
N ILE A 50 -5.47 3.77 -3.30
CA ILE A 50 -6.82 3.41 -2.85
C ILE A 50 -7.86 4.23 -3.63
N SER A 51 -7.67 5.55 -3.70
CA SER A 51 -8.58 6.44 -4.42
C SER A 51 -8.64 6.10 -5.92
N GLY A 52 -7.50 5.77 -6.54
CA GLY A 52 -7.43 5.36 -7.95
C GLY A 52 -8.17 4.05 -8.25
N PHE A 53 -8.11 3.06 -7.37
CA PHE A 53 -8.87 1.81 -7.54
C PHE A 53 -10.36 1.97 -7.25
N VAL A 54 -10.72 2.75 -6.22
CA VAL A 54 -12.12 3.09 -5.95
C VAL A 54 -12.73 3.85 -7.13
N ALA A 55 -11.99 4.78 -7.75
CA ALA A 55 -12.42 5.50 -8.95
C ALA A 55 -12.62 4.57 -10.17
N GLN A 56 -11.94 3.43 -10.21
CA GLN A 56 -12.12 2.38 -11.21
C GLN A 56 -13.24 1.38 -10.86
N SER A 57 -14.13 1.72 -9.91
CA SER A 57 -15.25 0.89 -9.46
C SER A 57 -14.87 -0.43 -8.78
N PHE A 58 -13.64 -0.57 -8.27
CA PHE A 58 -13.31 -1.66 -7.38
C PHE A 58 -14.02 -1.47 -6.03
N ASP A 59 -14.46 -2.57 -5.41
CA ASP A 59 -14.94 -2.54 -4.02
C ASP A 59 -13.89 -1.90 -3.10
N LEU A 60 -14.31 -1.21 -2.05
CA LEU A 60 -13.40 -0.50 -1.15
C LEU A 60 -12.38 -1.43 -0.51
N LEU A 61 -12.81 -2.61 -0.04
CA LEU A 61 -11.90 -3.56 0.60
C LEU A 61 -10.87 -4.08 -0.39
N LYS A 62 -11.35 -4.43 -1.59
CA LYS A 62 -10.51 -4.87 -2.70
C LYS A 62 -9.51 -3.79 -3.13
N SER A 63 -9.96 -2.54 -3.21
CA SER A 63 -9.12 -1.37 -3.53
C SER A 63 -8.00 -1.20 -2.53
N ILE A 64 -8.31 -1.37 -1.24
CA ILE A 64 -7.32 -1.30 -0.16
C ILE A 64 -6.31 -2.43 -0.30
N GLU A 65 -6.77 -3.67 -0.39
CA GLU A 65 -5.92 -4.85 -0.52
C GLU A 65 -4.96 -4.76 -1.71
N ILE A 66 -5.48 -4.42 -2.90
CA ILE A 66 -4.68 -4.26 -4.11
C ILE A 66 -3.66 -3.13 -3.92
N SER A 67 -4.04 -2.01 -3.33
CA SER A 67 -3.14 -0.87 -3.13
C SER A 67 -1.94 -1.19 -2.23
N ILE A 68 -2.17 -1.98 -1.18
CA ILE A 68 -1.12 -2.42 -0.27
C ILE A 68 -0.18 -3.38 -0.99
N ASP A 69 -0.73 -4.43 -1.61
CA ASP A 69 0.03 -5.41 -2.35
C ASP A 69 0.86 -4.74 -3.47
N LEU A 70 0.27 -3.76 -4.17
CA LEU A 70 0.93 -3.00 -5.23
C LEU A 70 2.09 -2.18 -4.70
N ARG A 71 1.88 -1.43 -3.62
CA ARG A 71 2.91 -0.60 -2.99
C ARG A 71 4.08 -1.46 -2.49
N GLU A 72 3.79 -2.55 -1.77
CA GLU A 72 4.82 -3.44 -1.22
C GLU A 72 5.61 -4.18 -2.30
N LYS A 73 4.94 -4.68 -3.35
CA LYS A 73 5.66 -5.36 -4.43
C LYS A 73 6.48 -4.39 -5.27
N SER A 74 5.99 -3.17 -5.47
CA SER A 74 6.71 -2.12 -6.21
C SER A 74 7.93 -1.64 -5.43
N SER A 75 7.85 -1.48 -4.10
CA SER A 75 9.02 -1.18 -3.27
C SER A 75 10.04 -2.30 -3.29
N LYS A 76 9.61 -3.56 -3.15
CA LYS A 76 10.51 -4.72 -3.24
C LYS A 76 11.19 -4.84 -4.59
N TYR A 77 10.46 -4.55 -5.67
CA TYR A 77 11.02 -4.55 -7.02
C TYR A 77 12.10 -3.47 -7.18
N TYR A 78 11.87 -2.27 -6.65
CA TYR A 78 12.86 -1.19 -6.65
C TYR A 78 14.11 -1.55 -5.86
N ILE A 79 13.95 -1.99 -4.62
CA ILE A 79 15.07 -2.36 -3.73
C ILE A 79 15.83 -3.57 -4.29
N GLY A 80 15.17 -4.49 -4.99
CA GLY A 80 15.84 -5.61 -5.65
C GLY A 80 16.72 -5.21 -6.84
N LYS A 81 16.55 -3.99 -7.38
CA LYS A 81 17.32 -3.45 -8.51
C LYS A 81 18.35 -2.40 -8.12
N THR A 82 18.27 -1.90 -6.89
CA THR A 82 19.11 -0.83 -6.37
C THR A 82 19.85 -1.33 -5.13
N ASN A 83 20.83 -0.57 -4.65
CA ASN A 83 21.47 -0.83 -3.36
C ASN A 83 20.84 0.00 -2.24
N ASP A 84 19.64 0.54 -2.48
CA ASP A 84 18.97 1.42 -1.54
C ASP A 84 18.32 0.63 -0.40
N ILE A 85 18.17 1.30 0.74
CA ILE A 85 17.55 0.72 1.95
C ILE A 85 16.08 1.14 2.04
N ILE A 86 15.72 2.28 1.44
CA ILE A 86 14.39 2.87 1.42
C ILE A 86 13.94 3.11 -0.02
N ALA A 87 12.64 3.05 -0.26
CA ALA A 87 12.03 3.38 -1.54
C ALA A 87 11.21 4.67 -1.38
N LEU A 88 11.58 5.74 -2.06
CA LEU A 88 10.80 6.98 -2.05
C LEU A 88 9.47 6.74 -2.78
N PRO A 89 8.42 7.51 -2.45
CA PRO A 89 7.14 7.40 -3.16
C PRO A 89 7.26 7.52 -4.68
N SER A 90 8.13 8.40 -5.18
CA SER A 90 8.44 8.54 -6.61
C SER A 90 8.95 7.23 -7.22
N ASP A 91 9.90 6.59 -6.54
CA ASP A 91 10.54 5.36 -7.00
C ASP A 91 9.50 4.23 -7.08
N ILE A 92 8.61 4.15 -6.09
CA ILE A 92 7.53 3.17 -6.06
C ILE A 92 6.56 3.41 -7.23
N VAL A 93 6.18 4.66 -7.50
CA VAL A 93 5.28 5.01 -8.61
C VAL A 93 5.88 4.60 -9.96
N GLU A 94 7.15 4.93 -10.20
CA GLU A 94 7.84 4.58 -11.46
C GLU A 94 7.91 3.07 -11.70
N ASN A 95 8.01 2.28 -10.62
CA ASN A 95 8.10 0.84 -10.68
C ASN A 95 6.75 0.12 -10.69
N THR A 96 5.67 0.83 -10.39
CA THR A 96 4.31 0.27 -10.29
C THR A 96 3.84 -0.36 -11.60
N ARG A 97 4.20 0.23 -12.74
CA ARG A 97 3.87 -0.31 -14.08
C ARG A 97 4.39 -1.73 -14.33
N PHE A 98 5.49 -2.13 -13.69
CA PHE A 98 6.07 -3.47 -13.85
C PHE A 98 5.37 -4.53 -13.00
N VAL A 99 4.64 -4.10 -11.97
CA VAL A 99 4.01 -4.97 -10.98
C VAL A 99 2.50 -5.09 -11.23
N ILE A 100 1.86 -3.99 -11.65
CA ILE A 100 0.40 -3.85 -11.67
C ILE A 100 -0.29 -4.91 -12.54
N ASN A 101 0.26 -5.24 -13.71
CA ASN A 101 -0.36 -6.21 -14.63
C ASN A 101 -0.38 -7.63 -14.06
N ASN A 102 0.67 -8.02 -13.34
CA ASN A 102 0.74 -9.32 -12.67
C ASN A 102 -0.14 -9.33 -11.41
N LEU A 103 -0.32 -8.16 -10.80
CA LEU A 103 -1.13 -8.02 -9.60
C LEU A 103 -2.63 -8.08 -9.92
N ILE A 104 -3.11 -7.33 -10.90
CA ILE A 104 -4.55 -7.23 -11.21
C ILE A 104 -5.13 -8.60 -11.53
N LYS A 105 -4.40 -9.46 -12.26
CA LYS A 105 -4.81 -10.85 -12.56
C LYS A 105 -5.09 -11.72 -11.32
N LYS A 106 -4.49 -11.42 -10.16
CA LYS A 106 -4.76 -12.12 -8.89
C LYS A 106 -6.13 -11.74 -8.32
N TYR A 107 -6.62 -10.56 -8.68
CA TYR A 107 -7.84 -9.96 -8.15
C TYR A 107 -9.00 -9.96 -9.14
N GLU A 108 -8.80 -10.37 -10.40
CA GLU A 108 -9.89 -10.74 -11.32
C GLU A 108 -10.55 -12.06 -10.90
#